data_AF-A0A537KN82-F1
#
_entry.id   AF-A0A537KN82-F1
#
_cell.length_a   1.000
_cell.length_b   1.000
_cell.length_c   1.000
_cell.angle_alpha   90.00
_cell.angle_beta   90.00
_cell.angle_gamma   90.00
#
_symmetry.space_group_name_H-M   'P 1'
#
loop_
_entity.id
_entity.type
_entity.pdbx_description
1 polymer ?
#
loop_
_entity_poly.entity_id
_entity_poly.type
_entity_poly.pdbx_seq_one_letter_code
_entity_poly.pdbx_strand_id
1 'polypeptide(L)' 'EEQSKMVQHGRYLYCANGSHMCMWDDQKVFMDGVIKFIKDVDGGEF' A
#
# COMPACT_ATOMS: atom_id res chain seq x y z
N GLU A 1 -5.72 -6.18 6.14
CA GLU A 1 -4.79 -7.32 5.98
C GLU A 1 -5.46 -8.55 5.38
N GLU A 2 -6.55 -9.06 5.95
CA GLU A 2 -7.17 -10.32 5.47
C GLU A 2 -7.53 -10.34 3.97
N GLN A 3 -8.02 -9.22 3.41
CA GLN A 3 -8.30 -9.11 1.98
C GLN A 3 -7.05 -9.29 1.10
N SER A 4 -5.88 -8.82 1.53
CA SER A 4 -4.66 -8.96 0.73
C SER A 4 -4.15 -10.40 0.71
N LYS A 5 -4.49 -11.22 1.72
CA LYS A 5 -4.13 -12.65 1.76
C LYS A 5 -4.97 -13.52 0.83
N MET A 6 -6.12 -13.02 0.36
CA MET A 6 -7.02 -13.77 -0.53
C MET A 6 -6.60 -13.73 -2.00
N VAL A 7 -5.58 -12.96 -2.36
CA VAL A 7 -5.07 -12.82 -3.74
C VAL A 7 -3.58 -13.14 -3.81
N GLN A 8 -3.10 -13.57 -4.98
CA GLN A 8 -1.67 -13.84 -5.19
C GLN A 8 -0.87 -12.54 -5.09
N HIS A 9 0.23 -12.56 -4.33
CA HIS A 9 1.13 -11.42 -4.11
C HIS A 9 0.43 -10.15 -3.57
N GLY A 10 -0.68 -10.32 -2.84
CA GLY A 10 -1.41 -9.21 -2.25
C GLY A 10 -0.64 -8.57 -1.08
N ARG A 11 -0.69 -7.24 -1.02
CA ARG A 11 -0.03 -6.44 0.03
C ARG A 11 -1.04 -5.59 0.78
N TYR A 12 -0.72 -5.29 2.03
CA TYR A 12 -1.52 -4.44 2.89
C TYR A 12 -0.66 -3.29 3.41
N LEU A 13 -1.20 -2.08 3.31
CA LEU A 13 -0.60 -0.86 3.85
C LEU A 13 -1.59 -0.24 4.84
N TYR A 14 -1.16 -0.09 6.08
CA TYR A 14 -1.95 0.59 7.11
C TYR A 14 -1.54 2.06 7.21
N CYS A 15 -2.50 2.97 7.03
CA CYS A 15 -2.32 4.40 7.21
C CYS A 15 -2.91 4.79 8.58
N ALA A 16 -2.07 4.92 9.60
CA ALA A 16 -2.52 5.04 10.99
C ALA A 16 -3.30 6.33 11.27
N ASN A 17 -3.05 7.40 10.51
CA ASN A 17 -3.71 8.69 10.69
C ASN A 17 -4.72 9.00 9.58
N GLY A 18 -4.90 8.08 8.62
CA GLY A 18 -5.75 8.28 7.47
C GLY A 18 -7.20 7.86 7.75
N SER A 19 -8.15 8.63 7.23
CA SER A 19 -9.57 8.26 7.27
C SER A 19 -9.92 7.35 6.08
N HIS A 20 -11.17 7.40 5.59
CA HIS A 20 -11.58 6.66 4.41
C HIS A 20 -10.77 7.06 3.16
N MET A 21 -10.37 8.32 3.06
CA MET A 21 -9.54 8.84 1.97
C MET A 21 -8.10 9.10 2.43
N CYS A 22 -7.44 8.04 2.91
CA CYS A 22 -6.05 8.07 3.39
C CYS A 22 -5.05 8.66 2.39
N MET A 23 -5.35 8.60 1.09
CA MET A 23 -4.57 9.24 0.04
C MET A 23 -4.63 10.78 0.03
N TRP A 24 -5.44 11.41 0.90
CA TRP A 24 -5.54 12.88 1.06
C TRP A 24 -5.12 13.35 2.46
N ASP A 25 -5.42 12.60 3.52
CA ASP A 25 -5.19 13.04 4.91
C ASP A 25 -3.96 12.37 5.57
N ASP A 26 -3.51 11.21 5.10
CA ASP A 26 -2.25 10.56 5.48
C ASP A 26 -1.36 10.30 4.24
N GLN A 27 -1.24 11.34 3.42
CA GLN A 27 -0.58 11.29 2.11
C GLN A 27 0.82 10.70 2.16
N LYS A 28 1.61 11.02 3.20
CA LYS A 28 2.99 10.56 3.28
C LYS A 28 3.05 9.04 3.35
N VAL A 29 2.32 8.44 4.29
CA VAL A 29 2.31 6.97 4.47
C VAL A 29 1.74 6.30 3.23
N PHE A 30 0.63 6.82 2.69
CA PHE A 30 -0.01 6.28 1.50
C PHE A 30 0.92 6.31 0.28
N MET A 31 1.48 7.48 -0.05
CA MET A 31 2.31 7.66 -1.24
C MET A 31 3.65 6.94 -1.13
N ASP A 32 4.29 6.91 0.05
CA ASP A 32 5.51 6.13 0.26
C ASP A 32 5.27 4.64 0.00
N GLY A 33 4.13 4.11 0.45
CA GLY A 33 3.73 2.72 0.18
C GLY A 33 3.42 2.43 -1.28
N VAL A 34 2.75 3.35 -1.99
CA VAL A 34 2.48 3.23 -3.44
C VAL A 34 3.78 3.26 -4.24
N ILE A 35 4.68 4.21 -3.94
CA ILE A 35 5.97 4.32 -4.61
C ILE A 35 6.79 3.05 -4.40
N LYS A 36 6.83 2.52 -3.17
CA LYS A 36 7.51 1.26 -2.88
C LYS A 36 6.90 0.11 -3.68
N PHE A 37 5.57 -0.03 -3.65
CA PHE A 37 4.88 -1.08 -4.40
C PHE A 37 5.24 -1.07 -5.88
N ILE A 38 5.22 0.11 -6.52
CA ILE A 38 5.56 0.24 -7.94
C ILE A 38 7.00 -0.18 -8.21
N LYS A 39 7.95 0.26 -7.38
CA LYS A 39 9.38 -0.10 -7.54
C LYS A 39 9.64 -1.59 -7.35
N ASP A 40 9.01 -2.20 -6.35
CA ASP A 40 9.15 -3.64 -6.09
C ASP A 40 8.61 -4.45 -7.30
N VAL A 41 7.44 -4.07 -7.82
CA VAL A 41 6.85 -4.71 -9.01
C VAL A 41 7.73 -4.53 -10.26
N ASP A 42 8.25 -3.32 -10.50
CA ASP A 42 9.16 -3.03 -11.62
C ASP A 42 10.47 -3.84 -11.50
N GLY A 43 10.95 -4.05 -10.26
CA GLY A 43 12.10 -4.89 -9.95
C GLY A 43 11.84 -6.41 -9.96
N GLY A 44 10.59 -6.85 -10.13
CA GLY A 44 10.21 -8.26 -10.08
C GLY A 44 10.15 -8.87 -8.67
N GLU A 45 10.08 -8.04 -7.63
CA GLU A 45 9.90 -8.46 -6.25
C GLU A 45 8.39 -8.47 -5.92
N PHE A 46 7.80 -9.66 -5.79
CA PHE A 46 6.35 -9.86 -5.63
C PHE A 46 5.93 -10.33 -4.23
#